data_AF-A0A2N2XFW6-F1
#
_entry.id   AF-A0A2N2XFW6-F1
#
_cell.length_a   1.000
_cell.length_b   1.000
_cell.length_c   1.000
_cell.angle_alpha   90.00
_cell.angle_beta   90.00
_cell.angle_gamma   90.00
#
_symmetry.space_group_name_H-M   'P 1'
#
loop_
_entity.id
_entity.type
_entity.pdbx_description
1 polymer ?
#
loop_
_entity_poly.entity_id
_entity_poly.type
_entity_poly.pdbx_seq_one_letter_code
_entity_poly.pdbx_strand_id
1 'polypeptide(L)'
;TVDDQMKVGVMIKKALDEKREKYALQIQTFLRNYCAAFKVHELMDDRMVINVACLINIREQKDFDRKVGEINTKFAEKLNFRCVGPLPPYSFYTLEIKKMQFEEIDWAKKKLRLSDDFATKNEVKKAYRKLAFSFHPDRNPDTPGIEKEFDEVTKAYRILADYCEACKQAGKEDSLSFSEEEFEKNKILVKVKD
;
A
#
# COMPACT_ATOMS: atom_id res chain seq x y z
N THR A 1 -47.11 -14.21 -14.67
CA THR A 1 -46.37 -14.16 -15.97
C THR A 1 -44.87 -14.28 -15.70
N VAL A 2 -44.02 -14.33 -16.73
CA VAL A 2 -42.55 -14.30 -16.56
C VAL A 2 -42.11 -13.07 -15.75
N ASP A 3 -42.78 -11.93 -15.95
CA ASP A 3 -42.56 -10.70 -15.19
C ASP A 3 -42.84 -10.84 -13.68
N ASP A 4 -43.90 -11.55 -13.30
CA ASP A 4 -44.21 -11.76 -11.88
C ASP A 4 -43.18 -12.67 -11.21
N GLN A 5 -42.73 -13.71 -11.91
CA GLN A 5 -41.66 -14.60 -11.43
C GLN A 5 -40.34 -13.83 -11.25
N MET A 6 -40.03 -12.94 -12.18
CA MET A 6 -38.84 -12.08 -12.10
C MET A 6 -38.92 -11.10 -10.92
N LYS A 7 -40.08 -10.48 -10.67
CA LYS A 7 -40.30 -9.61 -9.52
C LYS A 7 -40.12 -10.34 -8.19
N VAL A 8 -40.70 -11.54 -8.06
CA VAL A 8 -40.55 -12.36 -6.85
C VAL A 8 -39.08 -12.74 -6.63
N GLY A 9 -38.36 -13.11 -7.69
CA GLY A 9 -36.93 -13.40 -7.62
C GLY A 9 -36.09 -12.22 -7.10
N VAL A 10 -36.37 -11.00 -7.59
CA VAL A 10 -35.69 -9.78 -7.13
C VAL A 10 -35.99 -9.49 -5.65
N MET A 11 -37.24 -9.66 -5.22
CA MET A 11 -37.62 -9.47 -3.81
C MET A 11 -36.90 -10.46 -2.88
N ILE A 12 -36.83 -11.74 -3.27
CA ILE A 12 -36.11 -12.77 -2.50
C ILE A 12 -34.62 -12.43 -2.42
N LYS A 13 -33.99 -12.07 -3.55
CA LYS A 13 -32.58 -11.70 -3.58
C LYS A 13 -32.29 -10.53 -2.64
N LYS A 14 -33.09 -9.47 -2.71
CA LYS A 14 -32.96 -8.31 -1.82
C LYS A 14 -33.06 -8.69 -0.34
N ALA A 15 -34.04 -9.51 0.04
CA ALA A 15 -34.19 -9.95 1.42
C ALA A 15 -33.02 -10.83 1.91
N LEU A 16 -32.46 -11.66 1.03
CA LEU A 16 -31.26 -12.46 1.32
C LEU A 16 -30.02 -11.57 1.49
N ASP A 17 -29.83 -10.59 0.61
CA ASP A 17 -28.72 -9.64 0.67
C ASP A 17 -28.77 -8.80 1.96
N GLU A 18 -29.94 -8.26 2.33
CA GLU A 18 -30.13 -7.50 3.59
C GLU A 18 -29.82 -8.35 4.83
N LYS A 19 -30.25 -9.62 4.82
CA LYS A 19 -29.97 -10.57 5.91
C LYS A 19 -28.48 -10.88 6.01
N ARG A 20 -27.81 -11.05 4.87
CA ARG A 20 -26.36 -11.27 4.79
C ARG A 20 -25.59 -10.07 5.33
N GLU A 21 -25.92 -8.86 4.89
CA GLU A 21 -25.31 -7.62 5.36
C GLU A 21 -25.47 -7.44 6.87
N LYS A 22 -26.66 -7.75 7.42
CA LYS A 22 -26.90 -7.71 8.86
C LYS A 22 -25.99 -8.66 9.63
N TYR A 23 -25.79 -9.88 9.14
CA TYR A 23 -24.86 -10.83 9.77
C TYR A 23 -23.41 -10.38 9.64
N ALA A 24 -23.00 -9.93 8.45
CA ALA A 24 -21.67 -9.40 8.22
C ALA A 24 -21.34 -8.26 9.18
N LEU A 25 -22.24 -7.27 9.32
CA LEU A 25 -22.04 -6.13 10.21
C LEU A 25 -21.91 -6.56 11.68
N GLN A 26 -22.77 -7.47 12.16
CA GLN A 26 -22.68 -7.97 13.53
C GLN A 26 -21.35 -8.67 13.82
N ILE A 27 -20.85 -9.47 12.86
CA ILE A 27 -19.57 -10.18 13.00
C ILE A 27 -18.41 -9.20 12.95
N GLN A 28 -18.42 -8.26 12.00
CA GLN A 28 -17.37 -7.25 11.85
C GLN A 28 -17.27 -6.36 13.09
N THR A 29 -18.40 -5.84 13.60
CA THR A 29 -18.42 -4.99 14.79
C THR A 29 -17.91 -5.74 16.01
N PHE A 30 -18.25 -7.03 16.17
CA PHE A 30 -17.78 -7.84 17.28
C PHE A 30 -16.27 -8.08 17.22
N LEU A 31 -15.75 -8.59 16.09
CA LEU A 31 -14.35 -8.95 15.95
C LEU A 31 -13.41 -7.73 15.98
N ARG A 32 -13.87 -6.57 15.48
CA ARG A 32 -13.08 -5.33 15.47
C ARG A 32 -12.61 -4.90 16.86
N ASN A 33 -13.34 -5.25 17.92
CA ASN A 33 -12.95 -4.91 19.30
C ASN A 33 -11.81 -5.76 19.86
N TYR A 34 -11.45 -6.85 19.18
CA TYR A 34 -10.45 -7.83 19.62
C TYR A 34 -9.26 -7.92 18.65
N CYS A 35 -9.13 -6.96 17.74
CA CYS A 35 -8.04 -6.91 16.76
C CYS A 35 -7.31 -5.57 16.84
N ALA A 36 -5.99 -5.60 16.63
CA ALA A 36 -5.18 -4.40 16.44
C ALA A 36 -5.50 -3.71 15.11
N ALA A 37 -5.75 -4.50 14.05
CA ALA A 37 -6.24 -3.99 12.77
C ALA A 37 -7.26 -4.96 12.15
N PHE A 38 -8.18 -4.42 11.37
CA PHE A 38 -9.28 -5.18 10.78
C PHE A 38 -9.54 -4.70 9.35
N LYS A 39 -9.45 -5.62 8.39
CA LYS A 39 -9.67 -5.34 6.96
C LYS A 39 -10.76 -6.26 6.42
N VAL A 40 -11.67 -5.68 5.63
CA VAL A 40 -12.71 -6.42 4.88
C VAL A 40 -12.25 -6.52 3.42
N HIS A 41 -12.41 -7.70 2.84
CA HIS A 41 -12.14 -7.99 1.43
C HIS A 41 -13.44 -8.21 0.67
N GLU A 42 -13.36 -8.15 -0.66
CA GLU A 42 -14.47 -8.51 -1.54
C GLU A 42 -14.86 -9.99 -1.36
N LEU A 43 -16.16 -10.25 -1.51
CA LEU A 43 -16.73 -11.59 -1.44
C LEU A 43 -16.52 -12.27 -2.79
N MET A 44 -15.95 -13.47 -2.78
CA MET A 44 -15.66 -14.20 -4.02
C MET A 44 -16.88 -14.91 -4.61
N ASP A 45 -17.91 -15.15 -3.80
CA ASP A 45 -19.14 -15.82 -4.20
C ASP A 45 -20.33 -15.33 -3.35
N ASP A 46 -21.55 -15.61 -3.83
CA ASP A 46 -22.81 -15.20 -3.17
C ASP A 46 -23.09 -15.93 -1.85
N ARG A 47 -22.41 -17.06 -1.59
CA ARG A 47 -22.56 -17.86 -0.37
C ARG A 47 -21.70 -17.30 0.77
N MET A 48 -20.64 -16.55 0.43
CA MET A 48 -19.76 -15.93 1.40
C MET A 48 -20.45 -14.73 2.05
N VAL A 49 -20.49 -14.71 3.37
CA VAL A 49 -21.09 -13.62 4.15
C VAL A 49 -20.06 -12.57 4.54
N ILE A 50 -18.82 -13.00 4.77
CA ILE A 50 -17.74 -12.14 5.22
C ILE A 50 -16.40 -12.73 4.77
N ASN A 51 -15.49 -11.86 4.31
CA ASN A 51 -14.09 -12.16 4.08
C ASN A 51 -13.26 -11.09 4.78
N VAL A 52 -12.60 -11.45 5.88
CA VAL A 52 -11.89 -10.47 6.72
C VAL A 52 -10.53 -10.97 7.16
N ALA A 53 -9.60 -10.02 7.24
CA ALA A 53 -8.29 -10.21 7.82
C ALA A 53 -8.21 -9.45 9.15
N CYS A 54 -7.82 -10.17 10.20
CA CYS A 54 -7.69 -9.66 11.56
C CYS A 54 -6.22 -9.70 11.98
N LEU A 55 -5.62 -8.53 12.24
CA LEU A 55 -4.29 -8.45 12.83
C LEU A 55 -4.45 -8.47 14.35
N ILE A 56 -3.83 -9.43 15.01
CA ILE A 56 -3.91 -9.63 16.46
C ILE A 56 -2.52 -9.65 17.07
N ASN A 57 -2.41 -9.25 18.33
CA ASN A 57 -1.18 -9.47 19.09
C ASN A 57 -1.05 -10.96 19.37
N ILE A 58 0.14 -11.55 19.13
CA ILE A 58 0.39 -12.97 19.40
C ILE A 58 0.13 -13.36 20.86
N ARG A 59 0.28 -12.41 21.80
CA ARG A 59 -0.03 -12.62 23.23
C ARG A 59 -1.53 -12.76 23.49
N GLU A 60 -2.37 -12.19 22.64
CA GLU A 60 -3.83 -12.17 22.74
C GLU A 60 -4.49 -13.24 21.88
N GLN A 61 -3.71 -14.03 21.12
CA GLN A 61 -4.23 -15.04 20.18
C GLN A 61 -5.25 -15.98 20.83
N LYS A 62 -4.97 -16.49 22.03
CA LYS A 62 -5.89 -17.39 22.74
C LYS A 62 -7.23 -16.74 23.07
N ASP A 63 -7.22 -15.45 23.41
CA ASP A 63 -8.47 -14.73 23.68
C ASP A 63 -9.24 -14.48 22.39
N PHE A 64 -8.54 -14.09 21.32
CA PHE A 64 -9.15 -13.92 20.01
C PHE A 64 -9.80 -15.22 19.49
N ASP A 65 -9.09 -16.35 19.57
CA ASP A 65 -9.62 -17.66 19.17
C ASP A 65 -10.88 -18.03 19.96
N ARG A 66 -10.91 -17.71 21.27
CA ARG A 66 -12.10 -17.87 22.11
C ARG A 66 -13.26 -16.99 21.63
N LYS A 67 -12.99 -15.72 21.28
CA LYS A 67 -14.01 -14.80 20.74
C LYS A 67 -14.55 -15.25 19.39
N VAL A 68 -13.70 -15.78 18.51
CA VAL A 68 -14.11 -16.43 17.27
C VAL A 68 -15.02 -17.64 17.55
N GLY A 69 -14.68 -18.45 18.56
CA GLY A 69 -15.52 -19.56 19.01
C GLY A 69 -16.90 -19.12 19.54
N GLU A 70 -16.95 -18.05 20.35
CA GLU A 70 -18.20 -17.46 20.86
C GLU A 70 -19.12 -17.03 19.71
N ILE A 71 -18.57 -16.31 18.71
CA ILE A 71 -19.38 -15.85 17.58
C ILE A 71 -19.76 -17.00 16.64
N ASN A 72 -18.88 -17.97 16.42
CA ASN A 72 -19.21 -19.17 15.65
C ASN A 72 -20.39 -19.91 16.29
N THR A 73 -20.38 -20.05 17.62
CA THR A 73 -21.49 -20.69 18.37
C THR A 73 -22.79 -19.92 18.22
N LYS A 74 -22.75 -18.59 18.30
CA LYS A 74 -23.91 -17.71 18.11
C LYS A 74 -24.57 -17.87 16.73
N PHE A 75 -23.80 -18.24 15.71
CA PHE A 75 -24.26 -18.38 14.33
C PHE A 75 -24.20 -19.83 13.80
N ALA A 76 -23.99 -20.83 14.65
CA ALA A 76 -23.66 -22.20 14.24
C ALA A 76 -24.71 -22.85 13.30
N GLU A 77 -25.99 -22.54 13.47
CA GLU A 77 -27.07 -23.07 12.63
C GLU A 77 -27.26 -22.27 11.32
N LYS A 78 -26.55 -21.16 11.16
CA LYS A 78 -26.79 -20.18 10.08
C LYS A 78 -25.57 -20.00 9.18
N LEU A 79 -24.36 -20.11 9.73
CA LEU A 79 -23.11 -19.79 9.06
C LEU A 79 -22.04 -20.82 9.43
N ASN A 80 -21.12 -21.05 8.50
CA ASN A 80 -19.94 -21.85 8.75
C ASN A 80 -18.71 -20.92 8.78
N PHE A 81 -17.94 -20.96 9.86
CA PHE A 81 -16.74 -20.13 10.03
C PHE A 81 -15.51 -20.93 9.61
N ARG A 82 -14.75 -20.39 8.65
CA ARG A 82 -13.43 -20.91 8.29
C ARG A 82 -12.37 -19.91 8.69
N CYS A 83 -11.52 -20.29 9.62
CA CYS A 83 -10.39 -19.46 10.06
C CYS A 83 -9.09 -20.05 9.50
N VAL A 84 -8.24 -19.19 8.94
CA VAL A 84 -6.92 -19.57 8.41
C VAL A 84 -5.87 -18.71 9.10
N GLY A 85 -4.94 -19.34 9.82
CA GLY A 85 -3.87 -18.66 10.55
C GLY A 85 -3.47 -19.38 11.84
N PRO A 86 -2.57 -18.79 12.66
CA PRO A 86 -1.99 -17.45 12.51
C PRO A 86 -0.98 -17.41 11.35
N LEU A 87 -1.23 -16.55 10.37
CA LEU A 87 -0.27 -16.29 9.31
C LEU A 87 0.65 -15.14 9.76
N PRO A 88 1.98 -15.24 9.52
CA PRO A 88 2.85 -14.11 9.75
C PRO A 88 2.38 -12.89 8.92
N PRO A 89 2.61 -11.66 9.40
CA PRO A 89 1.95 -10.43 8.93
C PRO A 89 2.29 -10.00 7.49
N TYR A 90 2.94 -10.85 6.71
CA TYR A 90 3.22 -10.64 5.28
C TYR A 90 1.94 -10.37 4.45
N SER A 91 0.75 -10.59 5.01
CA SER A 91 -0.55 -10.33 4.37
C SER A 91 -1.26 -9.04 4.82
N PHE A 92 -0.72 -8.28 5.79
CA PHE A 92 -1.39 -7.07 6.30
C PHE A 92 -0.81 -5.78 5.74
N TYR A 93 0.52 -5.66 5.72
CA TYR A 93 1.26 -4.60 5.04
C TYR A 93 2.67 -5.10 4.77
N THR A 94 3.21 -4.90 3.56
CA THR A 94 4.64 -5.13 3.33
C THR A 94 5.39 -3.88 3.74
N LEU A 95 6.14 -3.96 4.85
CA LEU A 95 7.06 -2.92 5.28
C LEU A 95 8.42 -3.13 4.60
N GLU A 96 8.75 -2.25 3.67
CA GLU A 96 10.07 -2.23 3.03
C GLU A 96 10.92 -1.15 3.73
N ILE A 97 11.91 -1.58 4.52
CA ILE A 97 12.85 -0.70 5.21
C ILE A 97 14.11 -0.59 4.36
N LYS A 98 14.44 0.62 3.92
CA LYS A 98 15.68 0.91 3.18
C LYS A 98 16.53 1.89 3.97
N LYS A 99 17.80 1.55 4.15
CA LYS A 99 18.82 2.51 4.58
C LYS A 99 19.30 3.26 3.35
N MET A 100 19.20 4.58 3.38
CA MET A 100 19.75 5.43 2.32
C MET A 100 21.18 5.81 2.65
N GLN A 101 21.98 6.05 1.62
CA GLN A 101 23.34 6.59 1.72
C GLN A 101 23.32 8.03 1.20
N PHE A 102 23.91 8.95 1.96
CA PHE A 102 23.91 10.36 1.60
C PHE A 102 24.64 10.59 0.27
N GLU A 103 25.70 9.83 0.05
CA GLU A 103 26.55 9.87 -1.14
C GLU A 103 25.76 9.57 -2.42
N GLU A 104 24.75 8.69 -2.34
CA GLU A 104 23.88 8.38 -3.48
C GLU A 104 22.92 9.54 -3.79
N ILE A 105 22.42 10.22 -2.75
CA ILE A 105 21.55 11.39 -2.90
C ILE A 105 22.33 12.57 -3.46
N ASP A 106 23.51 12.85 -2.90
CA ASP A 106 24.40 13.92 -3.37
C ASP A 106 24.87 13.67 -4.81
N TRP A 107 25.25 12.43 -5.13
CA TRP A 107 25.55 12.03 -6.51
C TRP A 107 24.36 12.27 -7.44
N ALA A 108 23.15 11.85 -7.05
CA ALA A 108 21.97 11.98 -7.88
C ALA A 108 21.57 13.46 -8.09
N LYS A 109 21.70 14.30 -7.05
CA LYS A 109 21.51 15.76 -7.12
C LYS A 109 22.47 16.38 -8.13
N LYS A 110 23.77 16.04 -8.04
CA LYS A 110 24.81 16.49 -8.97
C LYS A 110 24.56 16.02 -10.40
N LYS A 111 24.17 14.75 -10.58
CA LYS A 111 23.88 14.16 -11.91
C LYS A 111 22.69 14.86 -12.59
N LEU A 112 21.65 15.22 -11.83
CA LEU A 112 20.53 16.01 -12.35
C LEU A 112 20.78 17.52 -12.43
N ARG A 113 21.97 17.98 -12.03
CA ARG A 113 22.38 19.40 -12.05
C ARG A 113 21.45 20.30 -11.24
N LEU A 114 21.02 19.82 -10.07
CA LEU A 114 20.24 20.61 -9.12
C LEU A 114 21.20 21.50 -8.31
N SER A 115 21.08 22.81 -8.46
CA SER A 115 21.98 23.81 -7.88
C SER A 115 21.70 24.06 -6.39
N ASP A 116 20.44 23.97 -6.00
CA ASP A 116 19.99 24.35 -4.66
C ASP A 116 19.98 23.15 -3.71
N ASP A 117 20.26 23.40 -2.43
CA ASP A 117 20.12 22.41 -1.36
C ASP A 117 18.66 22.05 -1.10
N PHE A 118 17.73 22.79 -1.69
CA PHE A 118 16.31 22.52 -1.65
C PHE A 118 15.77 22.36 -3.07
N ALA A 119 15.01 21.29 -3.30
CA ALA A 119 14.26 21.17 -4.54
C ALA A 119 12.91 20.50 -4.29
N THR A 120 11.93 20.92 -5.07
CA THR A 120 10.60 20.32 -5.11
C THR A 120 10.60 19.10 -6.01
N LYS A 121 9.64 18.19 -5.80
CA LYS A 121 9.43 17.02 -6.69
C LYS A 121 9.24 17.44 -8.16
N ASN A 122 8.67 18.61 -8.39
CA ASN A 122 8.46 19.15 -9.74
C ASN A 122 9.77 19.59 -10.40
N GLU A 123 10.69 20.18 -9.65
CA GLU A 123 12.02 20.56 -10.15
C GLU A 123 12.87 19.34 -10.49
N VAL A 124 12.87 18.31 -9.63
CA VAL A 124 13.53 17.03 -9.91
C VAL A 124 13.00 16.40 -11.21
N LYS A 125 11.67 16.36 -11.39
CA LYS A 125 11.03 15.88 -12.62
C LYS A 125 11.40 16.70 -13.85
N LYS A 126 11.44 18.03 -13.71
CA LYS A 126 11.77 18.96 -14.80
C LYS A 126 13.22 18.79 -15.24
N ALA A 127 14.14 18.68 -14.29
CA ALA A 127 15.56 18.43 -14.54
C ALA A 127 15.76 17.09 -15.27
N TYR A 128 15.13 16.02 -14.78
CA TYR A 128 15.16 14.70 -15.43
C TYR A 128 14.66 14.77 -16.87
N ARG A 129 13.48 15.35 -17.13
CA ARG A 129 12.91 15.44 -18.49
C ARG A 129 13.84 16.15 -19.47
N LYS A 130 14.51 17.22 -19.03
CA LYS A 130 15.46 17.97 -19.86
C LYS A 130 16.69 17.13 -20.22
N LEU A 131 17.25 16.41 -19.26
CA LEU A 131 18.43 15.56 -19.47
C LEU A 131 18.09 14.29 -20.24
N ALA A 132 16.99 13.61 -19.91
CA ALA A 132 16.52 12.42 -20.61
C ALA A 132 16.22 12.71 -22.09
N PHE A 133 15.65 13.87 -22.40
CA PHE A 133 15.47 14.31 -23.79
C PHE A 133 16.80 14.53 -24.52
N SER A 134 17.79 15.09 -23.82
CA SER A 134 19.11 15.39 -24.41
C SER A 134 19.94 14.13 -24.64
N PHE A 135 19.86 13.15 -23.73
CA PHE A 135 20.62 11.90 -23.78
C PHE A 135 19.83 10.72 -24.36
N HIS A 136 18.68 10.95 -24.99
CA HIS A 136 17.88 9.85 -25.54
C HIS A 136 18.65 9.11 -26.65
N PRO A 137 18.73 7.77 -26.63
CA PRO A 137 19.46 6.99 -27.63
C PRO A 137 18.92 7.22 -29.05
N ASP A 138 17.60 7.24 -29.23
CA ASP A 138 16.97 7.52 -30.55
C ASP A 138 17.36 8.87 -31.16
N ARG A 139 17.71 9.86 -30.32
CA ARG A 139 18.11 11.20 -30.79
C ARG A 139 19.63 11.31 -31.00
N ASN A 140 20.38 10.34 -30.51
CA ASN A 140 21.84 10.33 -30.51
C ASN A 140 22.38 8.93 -30.89
N PRO A 141 21.96 8.35 -32.03
CA PRO A 141 22.29 6.96 -32.37
C PRO A 141 23.79 6.71 -32.57
N ASP A 142 24.54 7.74 -32.98
CA ASP A 142 25.96 7.65 -33.31
C ASP A 142 26.89 8.08 -32.16
N THR A 143 26.34 8.48 -31.01
CA THR A 143 27.13 8.99 -29.88
C THR A 143 27.53 7.84 -28.96
N PRO A 144 28.80 7.41 -28.94
CA PRO A 144 29.24 6.35 -28.05
C PRO A 144 29.09 6.76 -26.59
N GLY A 145 28.47 5.89 -25.78
CA GLY A 145 28.26 6.12 -24.34
C GLY A 145 27.00 6.90 -23.97
N ILE A 146 26.17 7.31 -24.94
CA ILE A 146 24.91 8.03 -24.64
C ILE A 146 23.94 7.20 -23.81
N GLU A 147 23.88 5.89 -24.07
CA GLU A 147 23.03 4.95 -23.33
C GLU A 147 23.42 4.90 -21.86
N LYS A 148 24.73 4.89 -21.56
CA LYS A 148 25.24 4.94 -20.19
C LYS A 148 24.87 6.25 -19.49
N GLU A 149 24.98 7.38 -20.18
CA GLU A 149 24.56 8.68 -19.63
C GLU A 149 23.05 8.72 -19.35
N PHE A 150 22.24 8.18 -20.26
CA PHE A 150 20.79 8.07 -20.10
C PHE A 150 20.42 7.18 -18.90
N ASP A 151 21.10 6.05 -18.73
CA ASP A 151 20.91 5.14 -17.60
C ASP A 151 21.28 5.81 -16.28
N GLU A 152 22.40 6.53 -16.23
CA GLU A 152 22.83 7.26 -15.04
C GLU A 152 21.85 8.39 -14.67
N VAL A 153 21.32 9.13 -15.66
CA VAL A 153 20.28 10.15 -15.45
C VAL A 153 18.99 9.52 -14.93
N THR A 154 18.59 8.37 -15.48
CA THR A 154 17.41 7.62 -15.04
C THR A 154 17.58 7.08 -13.63
N LYS A 155 18.77 6.56 -13.31
CA LYS A 155 19.13 6.10 -11.96
C LYS A 155 19.09 7.24 -10.96
N ALA A 156 19.67 8.39 -11.28
CA ALA A 156 19.65 9.58 -10.43
C ALA A 156 18.21 10.06 -10.16
N TYR A 157 17.37 10.12 -11.18
CA TYR A 157 15.96 10.45 -11.00
C TYR A 157 15.23 9.46 -10.10
N ARG A 158 15.45 8.14 -10.27
CA ARG A 158 14.82 7.12 -9.42
C ARG A 158 15.21 7.30 -7.95
N ILE A 159 16.50 7.52 -7.67
CA ILE A 159 17.01 7.73 -6.31
C ILE A 159 16.35 8.95 -5.66
N LEU A 160 16.34 10.10 -6.36
CA LEU A 160 15.72 11.31 -5.81
C LEU A 160 14.20 11.19 -5.71
N ALA A 161 13.53 10.52 -6.65
CA ALA A 161 12.08 10.31 -6.60
C ALA A 161 11.68 9.44 -5.40
N ASP A 162 12.43 8.37 -5.13
CA ASP A 162 12.25 7.51 -3.95
C ASP A 162 12.46 8.31 -2.66
N TYR A 163 13.50 9.17 -2.60
CA TYR A 163 13.74 10.09 -1.48
C TYR A 163 12.60 11.10 -1.28
N CYS A 164 12.13 11.73 -2.36
CA CYS A 164 11.01 12.66 -2.33
C CYS A 164 9.74 12.02 -1.77
N GLU A 165 9.44 10.78 -2.19
CA GLU A 165 8.25 10.04 -1.73
C GLU A 165 8.35 9.70 -0.24
N ALA A 166 9.53 9.30 0.23
CA ALA A 166 9.79 9.01 1.63
C ALA A 166 9.58 10.21 2.55
N CYS A 167 10.15 11.36 2.18
CA CYS A 167 10.03 12.58 2.96
C CYS A 167 8.58 13.08 3.02
N LYS A 168 7.79 12.89 1.95
CA LYS A 168 6.35 13.22 1.96
C LYS A 168 5.58 12.36 2.96
N GLN A 169 5.88 11.06 3.05
CA GLN A 169 5.25 10.16 4.02
C GLN A 169 5.59 10.54 5.48
N ALA A 170 6.73 11.19 5.71
CA ALA A 170 7.14 11.72 7.01
C ALA A 170 6.50 13.07 7.38
N GLY A 171 5.57 13.60 6.58
CA GLY A 171 4.85 14.84 6.87
C GLY A 171 5.60 16.14 6.59
N LYS A 172 6.70 16.10 5.81
CA LYS A 172 7.42 17.31 5.36
C LYS A 172 6.78 17.91 4.10
N GLU A 173 6.73 19.25 4.04
CA GLU A 173 6.16 20.05 2.94
C GLU A 173 6.88 19.84 1.59
N ASP A 174 6.32 20.41 0.51
CA ASP A 174 6.70 20.23 -0.91
C ASP A 174 8.18 20.56 -1.25
N SER A 175 8.93 21.18 -0.33
CA SER A 175 10.35 21.51 -0.45
C SER A 175 11.21 20.50 0.30
N LEU A 176 12.13 19.82 -0.41
CA LEU A 176 12.98 18.78 0.14
C LEU A 176 14.40 19.29 0.29
N SER A 177 14.95 19.15 1.50
CA SER A 177 16.35 19.43 1.78
C SER A 177 17.24 18.25 1.39
N PHE A 178 18.36 18.55 0.74
CA PHE A 178 19.43 17.61 0.40
C PHE A 178 20.68 17.87 1.23
N SER A 179 20.56 18.57 2.37
CA SER A 179 21.68 18.75 3.29
C SER A 179 21.96 17.49 4.09
N GLU A 180 23.23 17.25 4.43
CA GLU A 180 23.66 16.07 5.18
C GLU A 180 23.01 16.02 6.59
N GLU A 181 22.88 17.18 7.24
CA GLU A 181 22.23 17.29 8.56
C GLU A 181 20.75 16.90 8.54
N GLU A 182 20.02 17.28 7.48
CA GLU A 182 18.62 16.88 7.34
C GLU A 182 18.47 15.44 6.85
N PHE A 183 19.43 14.95 6.07
CA PHE A 183 19.50 13.57 5.65
C PHE A 183 19.71 12.62 6.83
N GLU A 184 20.60 12.94 7.77
CA GLU A 184 20.84 12.12 8.97
C GLU A 184 19.59 11.94 9.83
N LYS A 185 18.72 12.95 9.87
CA LYS A 185 17.40 12.87 10.52
C LYS A 185 16.44 11.91 9.80
N ASN A 186 16.65 11.65 8.50
CA ASN A 186 15.78 10.86 7.62
C ASN A 186 16.49 9.66 6.94
N LYS A 187 17.51 9.07 7.58
CA LYS A 187 18.34 8.01 6.96
C LYS A 187 17.64 6.67 6.72
N ILE A 188 16.44 6.49 7.29
CA ILE A 188 15.64 5.27 7.17
C ILE A 188 14.36 5.61 6.42
N LEU A 189 14.17 4.96 5.28
CA LEU A 189 12.93 4.98 4.52
C LEU A 189 12.09 3.78 4.93
N VAL A 190 10.85 4.04 5.36
CA VAL A 190 9.85 3.01 5.65
C VAL A 190 8.73 3.16 4.64
N LYS A 191 8.65 2.22 3.68
CA LYS A 191 7.54 2.18 2.72
C LYS A 191 6.52 1.14 3.17
N VAL A 192 5.28 1.58 3.32
CA VAL A 192 4.12 0.71 3.54
C VAL A 192 3.51 0.42 2.16
N LYS A 193 3.46 -0.85 1.77
CA LYS A 193 2.70 -1.30 0.59
C LYS A 193 1.40 -1.95 1.07
N ASP A 194 0.30 -1.39 0.58
CA ASP A 194 -1.07 -1.92 0.73
C ASP A 194 -1.31 -3.14 -0.17
#